data_AF-A0A6L2KWV1-F1
#
_entry.id   AF-A0A6L2KWV1-F1
#
_cell.length_a   1.000
_cell.length_b   1.000
_cell.length_c   1.000
_cell.angle_alpha   90.00
_cell.angle_beta   90.00
_cell.angle_gamma   90.00
#
_symmetry.space_group_name_H-M   'P 1'
#
loop_
_entity.id
_entity.type
_entity.pdbx_description
1 polymer ?
#
loop_
_entity_poly.entity_id
_entity_poly.type
_entity_poly.pdbx_seq_one_letter_code
_entity_poly.pdbx_strand_id
1 'polypeptide(L)'
;MVDYALWEVIENGATLPITQVVEGVATVMPITSVEDKAKRRVEVKVESTLMMGIPNKHQLKFNSIKDSKQLLKAVEKRFGGNAATKKTQRNLLK
;
A
#
# COMPACT_ATOMS: atom_id res chain seq x y z
N MET A 1 -3.77 1.26 19.12
CA MET A 1 -2.60 0.37 19.20
C MET A 1 -2.20 0.09 17.77
N VAL A 2 -1.03 0.58 17.35
CA VAL A 2 -0.51 0.28 16.00
C VAL A 2 -0.06 -1.18 16.06
N ASP A 3 -0.66 -2.04 15.24
CA ASP A 3 -0.27 -3.46 15.21
C ASP A 3 1.23 -3.55 14.94
N TYR A 4 1.99 -4.22 15.83
CA TYR A 4 3.43 -4.45 15.67
C TYR A 4 3.78 -5.06 14.31
N ALA A 5 2.89 -5.89 13.77
CA ALA A 5 3.00 -6.46 12.43
C ALA A 5 3.08 -5.39 11.33
N LEU A 6 2.43 -4.24 11.51
CA LEU A 6 2.43 -3.14 10.53
C LEU A 6 3.75 -2.38 10.55
N TRP A 7 4.38 -2.23 11.72
CA TRP A 7 5.70 -1.60 11.84
C TRP A 7 6.78 -2.46 11.17
N GLU A 8 6.73 -3.77 11.41
CA GLU A 8 7.64 -4.73 10.76
C GLU A 8 7.51 -4.71 9.22
N VAL A 9 6.29 -4.58 8.70
CA VAL A 9 6.07 -4.46 7.24
C VAL A 9 6.67 -3.16 6.68
N ILE A 10 6.58 -2.04 7.41
CA ILE A 10 7.20 -0.77 6.98
C ILE A 10 8.73 -0.86 7.01
N GLU A 11 9.30 -1.47 8.05
CA GLU A 11 10.75 -1.58 8.24
C GLU A 11 11.39 -2.58 7.27
N ASN A 12 10.76 -3.75 7.09
CA ASN A 12 11.22 -4.84 6.22
C ASN A 12 10.72 -4.75 4.77
N GLY A 13 9.72 -3.91 4.50
CA GLY A 13 9.14 -3.75 3.15
C GLY A 13 10.14 -3.23 2.12
N ALA A 14 11.17 -2.52 2.58
CA ALA A 14 12.28 -2.01 1.78
C ALA A 14 13.25 -3.10 1.27
N THR A 15 13.10 -4.33 1.76
CA THR A 15 13.91 -5.49 1.36
C THR A 15 13.14 -6.46 0.46
N LEU A 16 11.84 -6.25 0.27
CA LEU A 16 11.01 -7.09 -0.58
C LEU A 16 11.25 -6.76 -2.06
N PRO A 17 11.32 -7.77 -2.95
CA PRO A 17 11.53 -7.54 -4.38
C PRO A 17 10.39 -6.70 -4.99
N ILE A 18 10.73 -5.89 -5.98
CA ILE A 18 9.79 -5.00 -6.68
C ILE A 18 9.24 -5.73 -7.89
N THR A 19 7.91 -5.70 -8.04
CA THR A 19 7.26 -6.12 -9.28
C THR A 19 7.19 -4.94 -10.23
N GLN A 20 8.03 -4.94 -11.27
CA GLN A 20 7.94 -3.96 -12.35
C GLN A 20 7.13 -4.54 -13.51
N VAL A 21 6.13 -3.81 -13.99
CA VAL A 21 5.38 -4.19 -15.19
C VAL A 21 6.02 -3.48 -16.38
N VAL A 22 6.80 -4.22 -17.17
CA VAL A 22 7.42 -3.75 -18.42
C VAL A 22 6.64 -4.39 -19.57
N GLU A 23 6.06 -3.58 -20.45
CA GLU A 23 5.26 -4.04 -21.61
C GLU A 23 4.16 -5.06 -21.27
N GLY A 24 3.50 -4.90 -20.12
CA GLY A 24 2.45 -5.83 -19.67
C GLY A 24 2.97 -7.13 -19.05
N VAL A 25 4.29 -7.34 -19.01
CA VAL A 25 4.95 -8.44 -18.31
C VAL A 25 5.33 -7.98 -16.91
N ALA A 26 4.75 -8.64 -15.89
CA ALA A 26 5.11 -8.41 -14.50
C ALA A 26 6.40 -9.17 -14.16
N THR A 27 7.51 -8.46 -14.05
CA THR A 27 8.82 -9.01 -13.71
C THR A 27 9.15 -8.69 -12.25
N VAL A 28 9.44 -9.71 -11.46
CA VAL A 28 9.89 -9.56 -10.07
C VAL A 28 11.40 -9.38 -10.09
N MET A 29 11.88 -8.21 -9.69
CA MET A 29 13.31 -7.91 -9.62
C MET A 29 13.77 -7.70 -8.17
N PRO A 30 14.97 -8.19 -7.81
CA PRO A 30 15.59 -7.85 -6.54
C PRO A 30 15.89 -6.35 -6.46
N ILE A 31 15.74 -5.75 -5.28
CA ILE A 31 16.11 -4.36 -5.05
C ILE A 31 17.64 -4.25 -5.08
N THR A 32 18.18 -3.69 -6.14
CA THR A 32 19.63 -3.44 -6.30
C THR A 32 19.98 -1.96 -6.17
N SER A 33 19.02 -1.06 -6.42
CA SER A 33 19.22 0.39 -6.35
C SER A 33 18.70 1.02 -5.05
N VAL A 34 19.38 2.08 -4.59
CA VAL A 34 18.96 2.91 -3.46
C VAL A 34 17.65 3.66 -3.77
N GLU A 35 17.43 4.05 -5.02
CA GLU A 35 16.18 4.70 -5.46
C GLU A 35 14.99 3.75 -5.40
N ASP A 36 15.18 2.50 -5.85
CA ASP A 36 14.17 1.45 -5.77
C ASP A 36 13.76 1.18 -4.31
N LYS A 37 14.75 1.14 -3.41
CA LYS A 37 14.52 0.99 -1.96
C LYS A 37 13.72 2.17 -1.39
N ALA A 38 14.03 3.40 -1.79
CA ALA A 38 13.32 4.59 -1.36
C ALA A 38 11.87 4.61 -1.87
N LYS A 39 11.66 4.29 -3.16
CA LYS A 39 10.33 4.19 -3.77
C LYS A 39 9.47 3.13 -3.09
N ARG A 40 10.05 1.96 -2.79
CA ARG A 40 9.34 0.87 -2.09
C ARG A 40 8.91 1.27 -0.68
N ARG A 41 9.75 2.01 0.05
CA ARG A 41 9.39 2.54 1.38
C ARG A 41 8.18 3.47 1.31
N VAL A 42 8.12 4.34 0.31
CA VAL A 42 6.98 5.24 0.11
C VAL A 42 5.72 4.44 -0.19
N GLU A 43 5.80 3.45 -1.08
CA GLU A 43 4.65 2.60 -1.45
C GLU A 43 4.10 1.81 -0.25
N VAL A 44 4.97 1.13 0.50
CA VAL A 44 4.58 0.37 1.71
C VAL A 44 3.99 1.29 2.78
N LYS A 45 4.52 2.51 2.92
CA LYS A 45 3.99 3.50 3.86
C LYS A 45 2.59 3.98 3.44
N VAL A 46 2.36 4.15 2.13
CA VAL A 46 1.04 4.48 1.58
C VAL A 46 0.06 3.34 1.84
N GLU A 47 0.42 2.09 1.54
CA GLU A 47 -0.44 0.92 1.81
C GLU A 47 -0.77 0.78 3.29
N SER A 48 0.23 0.88 4.15
CA SER A 48 0.08 0.81 5.60
C SER A 48 -0.86 1.89 6.15
N THR A 49 -0.68 3.14 5.69
CA THR A 49 -1.55 4.26 6.07
C THR A 49 -2.98 4.05 5.58
N LEU A 50 -3.13 3.51 4.36
CA LEU A 50 -4.45 3.18 3.81
C LEU A 50 -5.13 2.08 4.63
N MET A 51 -4.40 1.04 5.02
CA MET A 51 -4.89 -0.06 5.85
C MET A 51 -5.34 0.40 7.24
N MET A 52 -4.65 1.38 7.83
CA MET A 52 -5.03 2.00 9.10
C MET A 52 -6.37 2.76 9.02
N GLY A 53 -6.70 3.32 7.85
CA GLY A 53 -7.97 4.02 7.60
C GLY A 53 -9.15 3.07 7.34
N ILE A 54 -8.90 1.77 7.18
CA ILE A 54 -9.93 0.76 6.92
C ILE A 54 -10.39 0.15 8.25
N PRO A 55 -11.70 0.16 8.57
CA PRO A 55 -12.23 -0.51 9.76
C PRO A 55 -11.87 -2.00 9.79
N ASN A 56 -11.46 -2.52 10.96
CA ASN A 56 -10.96 -3.89 11.15
C ASN A 56 -11.89 -4.99 10.57
N LYS A 57 -13.22 -4.81 10.68
CA LYS A 57 -14.23 -5.68 10.06
C LYS A 57 -14.08 -5.91 8.55
N HIS A 58 -13.37 -5.01 7.87
CA HIS A 58 -13.15 -5.05 6.42
C HIS A 58 -11.69 -5.30 6.05
N GLN A 59 -10.73 -5.20 6.98
CA GLN A 59 -9.29 -5.33 6.70
C GLN A 59 -8.94 -6.67 6.02
N LEU A 60 -9.51 -7.79 6.47
CA LEU A 60 -9.28 -9.10 5.85
C LEU A 60 -9.63 -9.16 4.35
N LYS A 61 -10.60 -8.36 3.89
CA LYS A 61 -10.99 -8.28 2.48
C LYS A 61 -10.04 -7.44 1.64
N PHE A 62 -9.21 -6.62 2.27
CA PHE A 62 -8.24 -5.74 1.63
C PHE A 62 -6.81 -6.29 1.73
N ASN A 63 -6.50 -7.07 2.77
CA ASN A 63 -5.21 -7.77 2.92
C ASN A 63 -4.91 -8.77 1.81
N SER A 64 -5.92 -9.20 1.05
CA SER A 64 -5.74 -10.07 -0.13
C SER A 64 -5.24 -9.32 -1.37
N ILE A 65 -5.23 -7.98 -1.34
CA ILE A 65 -4.80 -7.14 -2.47
C ILE A 65 -3.33 -6.80 -2.29
N LYS A 66 -2.49 -7.30 -3.21
CA LYS A 66 -1.03 -7.07 -3.22
C LYS A 66 -0.59 -5.78 -3.90
N ASP A 67 -1.50 -5.14 -4.63
CA ASP A 67 -1.21 -3.96 -5.44
C ASP A 67 -1.83 -2.72 -4.80
N SER A 68 -1.00 -1.73 -4.49
CA SER A 68 -1.37 -0.47 -3.85
C SER A 68 -2.48 0.29 -4.60
N LYS A 69 -2.48 0.25 -5.94
CA LYS A 69 -3.51 0.91 -6.77
C LYS A 69 -4.84 0.17 -6.72
N GLN A 70 -4.81 -1.16 -6.78
CA GLN A 70 -6.00 -1.98 -6.61
C GLN A 70 -6.57 -1.84 -5.19
N LEU A 71 -5.71 -1.75 -4.17
CA LEU A 71 -6.09 -1.54 -2.78
C LEU A 71 -6.83 -0.21 -2.64
N LEU A 72 -6.27 0.87 -3.19
CA LEU A 72 -6.90 2.19 -3.23
C LEU A 72 -8.27 2.14 -3.92
N LYS A 73 -8.35 1.55 -5.12
CA LYS A 73 -9.60 1.46 -5.89
C LYS A 73 -10.67 0.64 -5.17
N ALA A 74 -10.28 -0.42 -4.48
CA ALA A 74 -11.19 -1.23 -3.68
C ALA A 74 -11.71 -0.44 -2.46
N VAL A 75 -10.83 0.31 -1.80
CA VAL A 75 -11.20 1.19 -0.67
C VAL A 75 -12.13 2.31 -1.14
N GLU A 76 -11.84 2.95 -2.27
CA GLU A 76 -12.70 3.96 -2.90
C GLU A 76 -14.06 3.36 -3.29
N LYS A 77 -14.11 2.16 -3.88
CA LYS A 77 -15.40 1.53 -4.23
C LYS A 77 -16.26 1.24 -2.99
N ARG A 78 -15.63 0.91 -1.86
CA ARG A 78 -16.34 0.52 -0.64
C ARG A 78 -16.67 1.69 0.28
N PHE A 79 -15.86 2.72 0.26
CA PHE A 79 -15.92 3.84 1.20
C PHE A 79 -15.94 5.20 0.50
N GLY A 80 -16.06 5.29 -0.81
CA GLY A 80 -15.93 6.53 -1.60
C GLY A 80 -16.91 7.66 -1.24
N GLY A 81 -17.98 7.36 -0.49
CA GLY A 81 -18.89 8.35 0.09
C GLY A 81 -18.52 8.85 1.48
N ASN A 82 -17.46 8.33 2.11
CA ASN A 82 -17.09 8.63 3.50
C ASN A 82 -16.08 9.81 3.56
N ALA A 83 -16.23 10.67 4.57
CA ALA A 83 -15.38 11.86 4.74
C ALA A 83 -13.91 11.54 5.06
N ALA A 84 -13.64 10.44 5.76
CA ALA A 84 -12.30 9.95 6.09
C ALA A 84 -11.54 9.46 4.84
N THR A 85 -12.18 8.75 3.91
CA THR A 85 -11.55 8.32 2.65
C THR A 85 -11.22 9.49 1.73
N LYS A 86 -12.08 10.52 1.66
CA LYS A 86 -11.76 11.78 0.97
C LYS A 86 -10.55 12.48 1.60
N LYS A 87 -10.41 12.44 2.92
CA LYS A 87 -9.25 13.02 3.64
C LYS A 87 -7.97 12.25 3.36
N THR A 88 -8.01 10.92 3.33
CA THR A 88 -6.87 10.08 2.97
C THR A 88 -6.46 10.29 1.51
N GLN A 89 -7.41 10.34 0.57
CA GLN A 89 -7.15 10.59 -0.85
C GLN A 89 -6.45 11.96 -1.06
N ARG A 90 -6.90 13.01 -0.38
CA ARG A 90 -6.26 14.34 -0.42
C ARG A 90 -4.84 14.36 0.14
N ASN A 91 -4.54 13.52 1.12
CA ASN A 91 -3.18 13.44 1.68
C ASN A 91 -2.25 12.58 0.82
N LEU A 92 -2.79 11.69 -0.03
CA LEU A 92 -2.03 10.87 -0.97
C LEU A 92 -1.79 11.55 -2.32
N LEU A 93 -2.67 12.48 -2.72
CA LEU A 93 -2.56 13.26 -3.97
C LEU A 93 -1.87 14.63 -3.80
N LYS A 94 -1.37 14.91 -2.58
CA LYS A 94 -0.53 16.08 -2.29
C LYS A 94 0.93 15.68 -2.31
#